data_AF-A0A397V847-F1
#
_entry.id   AF-A0A397V847-F1
#
_cell.length_a   1.000
_cell.length_b   1.000
_cell.length_c   1.000
_cell.angle_alpha   90.00
_cell.angle_beta   90.00
_cell.angle_gamma   90.00
#
_symmetry.space_group_name_H-M   'P 1'
#
loop_
_entity.id
_entity.type
_entity.pdbx_description
1 polymer ?
#
loop_
_entity_poly.entity_id
_entity_poly.type
_entity_poly.pdbx_seq_one_letter_code
_entity_poly.pdbx_strand_id
1 'polypeptide(L)' 'MTWKNNIATTGKGLYFNKRPSRLERDGYDEEVYFSNTFSPIFKSDGTVGGLFCIAQETTQKVLTTRRLKLLDHLASS' A
#
# COMPACT_ATOMS: atom_id res chain seq x y z
N MET A 1 -13.01 5.21 9.13
CA MET A 1 -12.45 3.96 9.68
C MET A 1 -13.26 2.82 9.09
N THR A 2 -12.78 2.13 8.03
CA THR A 2 -13.75 1.42 7.16
C THR A 2 -13.26 0.10 6.53
N TRP A 3 -12.01 0.02 6.06
CA TRP A 3 -11.58 -1.18 5.32
C TRP A 3 -11.20 -2.37 6.22
N LYS A 4 -10.59 -2.14 7.39
CA LYS A 4 -10.22 -3.21 8.34
C LYS A 4 -11.45 -3.99 8.82
N ASN A 5 -12.52 -3.27 9.16
CA ASN A 5 -13.79 -3.89 9.56
C ASN A 5 -14.41 -4.70 8.42
N ASN A 6 -14.31 -4.24 7.18
CA ASN A 6 -14.83 -4.99 6.04
C ASN A 6 -14.13 -6.34 5.87
N ILE A 7 -12.80 -6.41 6.03
CA ILE A 7 -12.08 -7.70 5.99
C ILE A 7 -12.51 -8.59 7.17
N ALA A 8 -12.61 -8.02 8.37
CA ALA A 8 -12.98 -8.77 9.57
C ALA A 8 -14.40 -9.36 9.50
N THR A 9 -15.35 -8.65 8.89
CA THR A 9 -16.74 -9.11 8.76
C THR A 9 -16.98 -10.00 7.54
N THR A 10 -16.30 -9.74 6.42
CA THR A 10 -16.56 -10.47 5.16
C THR A 10 -15.58 -11.62 4.90
N GLY A 11 -14.42 -11.64 5.57
CA GLY A 11 -13.36 -12.59 5.27
C GLY A 11 -12.73 -12.41 3.88
N LYS A 12 -12.95 -11.28 3.19
CA LYS A 12 -12.36 -11.00 1.88
C LYS A 12 -11.13 -10.10 2.03
N GLY A 13 -10.01 -10.53 1.47
CA GLY A 13 -8.77 -9.74 1.47
C GLY A 13 -8.86 -8.49 0.61
N LEU A 14 -7.94 -7.55 0.85
CA LEU A 14 -7.85 -6.28 0.12
C LEU A 14 -6.45 -6.04 -0.41
N TYR A 15 -6.37 -5.36 -1.55
CA TYR A 15 -5.12 -4.94 -2.16
C TYR A 15 -5.13 -3.43 -2.41
N PHE A 16 -4.03 -2.76 -2.06
CA PHE A 16 -3.75 -1.37 -2.39
C PHE A 16 -2.49 -1.32 -3.24
N ASN A 17 -2.54 -0.55 -4.33
CA ASN A 17 -1.43 -0.38 -5.24
C ASN A 17 -0.85 1.04 -5.12
N LYS A 18 0.46 1.16 -4.86
CA LYS A 18 1.19 2.45 -4.83
C LYS A 18 0.48 3.52 -3.98
N ARG A 19 0.02 3.14 -2.79
CA ARG A 19 -0.68 4.05 -1.87
C ARG A 19 0.33 5.02 -1.23
N PRO A 20 0.11 6.35 -1.32
CA PRO A 20 0.93 7.32 -0.61
C PRO A 20 0.77 7.16 0.90
N SER A 21 1.89 7.21 1.60
CA SER A 21 2.00 7.06 3.04
C SER A 21 3.08 8.00 3.58
N ARG A 22 3.00 8.33 4.87
CA ARG A 22 4.10 8.97 5.60
C ARG A 22 4.82 7.93 6.43
N LEU A 23 6.14 7.98 6.43
CA LEU A 23 6.97 7.12 7.26
C LEU A 23 8.04 7.97 7.94
N GLU A 24 8.07 7.93 9.27
CA GLU A 24 9.18 8.50 10.02
C GLU A 24 10.41 7.60 9.87
N ARG A 25 11.46 8.14 9.24
CA ARG A 25 12.74 7.46 9.01
C ARG A 25 13.84 8.49 9.12
N ASP A 26 14.95 8.12 9.76
CA ASP A 26 16.13 8.98 9.90
C ASP A 26 15.83 10.37 10.53
N GLY A 27 14.82 10.44 11.39
CA GLY A 27 14.44 11.65 12.13
C GLY A 27 13.55 12.63 11.37
N TYR A 28 12.99 12.26 10.22
CA TYR A 28 12.03 13.09 9.48
C TYR A 28 10.91 12.26 8.82
N ASP A 29 9.80 12.94 8.49
CA ASP A 29 8.66 12.36 7.78
C ASP A 29 8.98 12.23 6.28
N GLU A 30 9.13 11.01 5.79
CA GLU A 30 9.27 10.70 4.37
C GLU A 30 7.92 10.46 3.70
N GLU A 31 7.74 11.02 2.50
CA GLU A 31 6.66 10.61 1.61
C GLU A 31 7.05 9.33 0.86
N VAL A 32 6.39 8.22 1.20
CA VAL A 32 6.68 6.89 0.64
C VAL A 32 5.43 6.29 0.00
N TYR A 33 5.65 5.29 -0.85
CA TYR A 33 4.58 4.61 -1.57
C TYR A 33 4.63 3.12 -1.29
N PHE A 34 3.54 2.53 -0.83
CA PHE A 34 3.46 1.09 -0.61
C PHE A 34 2.41 0.42 -1.48
N SER A 35 2.75 -0.77 -1.99
CA SER A 35 1.76 -1.74 -2.44
C SER A 35 1.57 -2.76 -1.34
N ASN A 36 0.33 -2.96 -0.91
CA ASN A 36 0.01 -3.79 0.24
C ASN A 36 -1.12 -4.75 -0.08
N THR A 37 -0.99 -5.98 0.40
CA THR A 37 -2.09 -6.94 0.47
C THR A 37 -2.42 -7.19 1.94
N PHE A 38 -3.71 -7.24 2.25
CA PHE A 38 -4.24 -7.62 3.56
C PHE A 38 -5.09 -8.88 3.39
N SER A 39 -4.61 -10.00 3.91
CA SER A 39 -5.29 -11.29 3.87
C SER A 39 -5.81 -11.65 5.27
N PRO A 40 -7.07 -12.08 5.43
CA PRO A 40 -7.57 -12.53 6.72
C PRO A 40 -6.90 -13.82 7.15
N ILE A 41 -6.62 -13.92 8.45
CA ILE A 41 -6.22 -15.15 9.11
C ILE A 41 -7.45 -15.69 9.83
N PHE A 42 -7.90 -16.88 9.45
CA PHE A 42 -9.07 -17.52 10.03
C PHE A 42 -8.69 -18.37 11.24
N LYS A 43 -9.56 -18.39 12.25
CA LYS A 43 -9.52 -19.35 13.35
C LYS A 43 -10.22 -20.65 12.94
N SER A 44 -10.14 -21.66 13.80
CA SER A 44 -10.82 -22.95 13.61
C SER A 44 -12.35 -22.84 13.56
N ASP A 45 -12.94 -21.81 14.17
CA ASP A 45 -14.39 -21.54 14.15
C ASP A 45 -14.85 -20.76 12.90
N GLY A 46 -13.95 -20.49 11.95
CA GLY A 46 -14.24 -19.73 10.73
C GLY A 46 -14.25 -18.21 10.91
N THR A 47 -14.06 -17.70 12.13
CA THR A 47 -13.98 -16.25 12.37
C THR A 47 -12.59 -15.69 12.02
N VAL A 48 -12.54 -14.41 11.65
CA VAL A 48 -11.27 -13.73 11.39
C VAL A 48 -10.58 -13.41 12.71
N GLY A 49 -9.44 -14.05 12.96
CA GLY A 49 -8.61 -13.84 14.16
C GLY A 49 -7.50 -12.81 13.98
N GLY A 50 -7.20 -12.42 12.75
CA GLY A 50 -6.16 -11.44 12.46
C GLY A 50 -6.06 -11.10 10.98
N LEU A 51 -5.09 -10.24 10.65
CA LEU A 51 -4.76 -9.86 9.29
C LEU A 51 -3.28 -10.11 9.04
N PHE A 52 -2.97 -10.84 7.97
CA PHE A 52 -1.62 -10.94 7.43
C PHE A 52 -1.42 -9.82 6.39
N CYS A 53 -0.33 -9.08 6.50
CA CYS A 53 0.00 -8.02 5.54
C CYS A 53 1.34 -8.28 4.88
N ILE A 54 1.35 -8.21 3.55
CA ILE A 54 2.58 -8.05 2.77
C ILE A 54 2.62 -6.59 2.34
N ALA A 55 3.70 -5.89 2.71
CA ALA A 55 3.96 -4.51 2.35
C ALA A 55 5.23 -4.44 1.51
N GLN A 56 5.12 -3.94 0.29
CA GLN A 56 6.27 -3.66 -0.56
C GLN A 56 6.39 -2.15 -0.76
N GLU A 57 7.53 -1.58 -0.37
CA GLU A 57 7.83 -0.19 -0.70
C GLU A 57 8.11 -0.07 -2.20
N THR A 58 7.45 0.88 -2.85
CA THR A 58 7.47 1.13 -4.29
C THR A 58 7.82 2.59 -4.62
N THR A 59 8.29 3.36 -3.63
CA THR A 59 8.66 4.78 -3.73
C THR A 59 9.54 5.04 -4.95
N GLN A 60 10.64 4.29 -5.09
CA GLN A 60 11.56 4.46 -6.21
C GLN A 60 10.91 4.24 -7.57
N LYS A 61 10.01 3.24 -7.68
CA LYS A 61 9.27 2.96 -8.92
C LYS A 61 8.34 4.11 -9.27
N VAL A 62 7.61 4.64 -8.30
CA VAL A 62 6.70 5.80 -8.50
C VAL A 62 7.48 7.03 -8.94
N LEU A 63 8.57 7.38 -8.23
CA LEU A 63 9.39 8.54 -8.56
C LEU A 63 10.03 8.41 -9.94
N THR A 64 10.53 7.22 -10.29
CA THR A 64 11.10 6.97 -11.62
C THR A 64 10.06 7.19 -12.73
N THR A 65 8.85 6.65 -12.57
CA THR A 65 7.77 6.87 -13.54
C THR A 65 7.43 8.36 -13.68
N ARG A 66 7.37 9.11 -12.58
CA ARG A 66 7.08 10.55 -12.62
C ARG A 66 8.17 11.34 -13.33
N ARG A 67 9.45 11.05 -13.05
CA ARG A 67 10.60 11.69 -13.71
C ARG A 67 10.57 11.44 -15.22
N LEU A 68 10.34 10.21 -15.65
CA LEU A 68 10.24 9.87 -17.08
C LEU A 68 9.10 10.62 -17.78
N LYS A 69 7.93 10.71 -17.14
CA LYS A 69 6.79 11.49 -17.68
C LYS A 69 7.10 12.97 -17.84
N LEU A 70 7.82 13.55 -16.88
CA LEU A 70 8.23 14.95 -16.97
C LEU A 70 9.21 15.17 -18.13
N LEU A 71 10.21 14.30 -18.25
CA LEU A 71 11.19 14.38 -19.35
C LEU A 71 10.53 14.26 -20.72
N ASP A 72 9.57 13.34 -20.86
CA ASP A 72 8.78 13.17 -22.07
C ASP A 72 7.97 14.43 -22.42
N HIS A 73 7.34 15.05 -21.41
CA HIS A 73 6.59 16.30 -21.59
C HIS A 73 7.49 17.47 -22.03
N LEU A 74 8.67 17.62 -21.42
CA LEU A 74 9.64 18.68 -21.76
C LEU A 74 10.28 18.48 -23.15
N ALA A 75 10.41 17.23 -23.61
CA ALA A 75 10.93 16.93 -24.94
C ALA A 75 9.90 17.15 -26.05
N SER A 76 8.61 17.16 -25.70
CA SER A 76 7.49 17.32 -26.64
C SER A 76 6.95 18.76 -26.73
N SER A 77 7.53 19.70 -25.97
CA SER A 77 7.24 21.15 -25.99
C SER A 77 8.27 21.90 -26.82
#